data_AF-A0A2M9KM21-F1
#
_entry.id   AF-A0A2M9KM21-F1
#
_cell.length_a   1.000
_cell.length_b   1.000
_cell.length_c   1.000
_cell.angle_alpha   90.00
_cell.angle_beta   90.00
_cell.angle_gamma   90.00
#
_symmetry.space_group_name_H-M   'P 1'
#
loop_
_entity.id
_entity.type
_entity.pdbx_description
1 polymer ?
#
loop_
_entity_poly.entity_id
_entity_poly.type
_entity_poly.pdbx_seq_one_letter_code
_entity_poly.pdbx_strand_id
1 'polypeptide(L)'
;MVAAAVREGGRRVSLHLADQSDKILVVALSHQPGPAPEGEVFAGLQVLASLDSCGDDLAEDGRRLWALLDTVPRPRRAPRVA
;
A
#
# COMPACT_ATOMS: atom_id res chain seq x y z
N MET A 1 3.58 1.17 5.90
CA MET A 1 2.80 -0.09 5.95
C MET A 1 3.53 -1.19 6.72
N VAL A 2 4.75 -1.60 6.34
CA VAL A 2 5.50 -2.67 7.02
C VAL A 2 5.65 -2.46 8.52
N ALA A 3 6.12 -1.28 8.96
CA ALA A 3 6.30 -0.99 10.39
C ALA A 3 4.99 -1.07 11.20
N ALA A 4 3.85 -0.71 10.59
CA ALA A 4 2.55 -0.81 11.26
C ALA A 4 2.12 -2.28 11.43
N ALA A 5 2.29 -3.12 10.40
CA ALA A 5 2.01 -4.55 10.49
C ALA A 5 2.92 -5.26 11.51
N VAL A 6 4.20 -4.90 11.55
CA VAL A 6 5.18 -5.41 12.53
C VAL A 6 4.82 -4.99 13.96
N ARG A 7 4.44 -3.72 14.17
CA ARG A 7 4.02 -3.20 15.48
C ARG A 7 2.79 -3.93 16.04
N GLU A 8 1.88 -4.38 15.17
CA GLU A 8 0.70 -5.16 15.53
C GLU A 8 0.96 -6.69 15.50
N GLY A 9 2.22 -7.11 15.32
CA GLY A 9 2.67 -8.51 15.35
C GLY A 9 2.01 -9.41 14.31
N GLY A 10 1.51 -8.85 13.19
CA GLY A 10 0.76 -9.61 12.19
C GLY A 10 -0.63 -10.08 12.63
N ARG A 11 -1.03 -9.86 13.90
CA ARG A 11 -2.30 -10.37 14.45
C ARG A 11 -3.50 -9.52 14.06
N ARG A 12 -3.30 -8.22 13.89
CA ARG A 12 -4.35 -7.26 13.52
C ARG A 12 -4.22 -6.76 12.09
N VAL A 13 -3.00 -6.72 11.56
CA VAL A 13 -2.74 -6.34 10.17
C VAL A 13 -1.75 -7.33 9.56
N SER A 14 -2.15 -8.00 8.49
CA SER A 14 -1.25 -8.83 7.68
C SER A 14 -0.84 -8.09 6.39
N LEU A 15 0.37 -8.38 5.90
CA LEU A 15 0.89 -7.83 4.65
C LEU A 15 1.17 -8.97 3.67
N HIS A 16 0.58 -8.90 2.48
CA HIS A 16 0.80 -9.84 1.39
C HIS A 16 1.52 -9.12 0.25
N LEU A 17 2.50 -9.82 -0.33
CA LEU A 17 3.30 -9.36 -1.45
C LEU A 17 3.17 -10.38 -2.58
N ALA A 18 2.91 -9.89 -3.79
CA ALA A 18 2.96 -10.68 -5.00
C ALA A 18 3.63 -9.87 -6.09
N ASP A 19 4.34 -10.53 -7.00
CA ASP A 19 4.93 -9.91 -8.17
C ASP A 19 4.46 -10.59 -9.46
N GLN A 20 4.30 -9.78 -10.51
CA GLN A 20 3.98 -10.24 -11.85
C GLN A 20 4.25 -9.13 -12.86
N SER A 21 4.86 -9.46 -14.00
CA SER A 21 4.99 -8.55 -15.16
C SER A 21 5.54 -7.17 -14.78
N ASP A 22 6.69 -7.13 -14.12
CA ASP A 22 7.35 -5.91 -13.64
C ASP A 22 6.52 -5.08 -12.65
N LYS A 23 5.52 -5.68 -12.01
CA LYS A 23 4.74 -5.07 -10.94
C LYS A 23 4.91 -5.81 -9.63
N ILE A 24 4.77 -5.08 -8.53
CA ILE A 24 4.61 -5.61 -7.18
C ILE A 24 3.24 -5.15 -6.68
N LEU A 25 2.41 -6.11 -6.28
CA LEU A 25 1.19 -5.87 -5.54
C LEU A 25 1.50 -5.98 -4.04
N VAL A 26 1.21 -4.91 -3.32
CA VAL A 26 1.27 -4.85 -1.86
C VAL A 26 -0.14 -4.78 -1.32
N VAL A 27 -0.50 -5.69 -0.43
CA VAL A 27 -1.83 -5.74 0.20
C VAL A 27 -1.65 -5.71 1.72
N ALA A 28 -2.25 -4.74 2.40
CA ALA A 28 -2.45 -4.79 3.83
C ALA A 28 -3.90 -5.14 4.14
N LEU A 29 -4.09 -6.16 4.96
CA LEU A 29 -5.40 -6.63 5.40
C LEU A 29 -5.55 -6.35 6.89
N SER A 30 -6.60 -5.65 7.29
CA SER A 30 -6.97 -5.47 8.70
C SER A 30 -7.93 -6.56 9.14
N HIS A 31 -7.55 -7.34 10.16
CA HIS A 31 -8.37 -8.40 10.77
C HIS A 31 -9.27 -7.87 11.90
N GLN A 32 -9.44 -6.56 12.02
CA GLN A 32 -10.29 -5.94 13.03
C GLN A 32 -11.45 -5.20 12.35
N PRO A 33 -12.69 -5.31 12.90
CA PRO A 33 -13.80 -4.48 12.47
C PRO A 33 -13.52 -3.01 12.82
N GLY A 34 -13.65 -2.11 11.85
CA GLY A 34 -13.45 -0.67 12.05
C GLY A 34 -12.96 0.04 10.79
N PRO A 35 -13.00 1.38 10.76
CA PRO A 35 -12.43 2.15 9.65
C PRO A 35 -10.92 1.89 9.58
N ALA A 36 -10.40 1.69 8.37
CA ALA A 36 -8.96 1.54 8.20
C ALA A 36 -8.28 2.90 8.46
N PRO A 37 -6.98 2.94 8.84
CA PRO A 37 -6.22 4.19 8.89
C PRO A 37 -5.97 4.67 7.44
N GLU A 38 -7.03 5.16 6.80
CA GLU A 38 -7.10 5.40 5.36
C GLU A 38 -6.25 6.61 4.98
N GLY A 39 -6.44 7.75 5.65
CA GLY A 39 -5.86 9.03 5.23
C GLY A 39 -4.33 9.07 5.20
N GLU A 40 -3.66 8.69 6.28
CA GLU A 40 -2.20 8.78 6.39
C GLU A 40 -1.48 7.73 5.52
N VAL A 41 -2.08 6.55 5.37
CA VAL A 41 -1.49 5.47 4.55
C VAL A 41 -1.58 5.81 3.07
N PHE A 42 -2.73 6.31 2.58
CA PHE A 42 -2.84 6.74 1.18
C PHE A 42 -1.94 7.92 0.85
N ALA A 43 -1.82 8.90 1.76
CA ALA A 43 -0.89 10.01 1.57
C ALA A 43 0.57 9.53 1.48
N GLY A 44 0.96 8.56 2.32
CA GLY A 44 2.28 7.94 2.27
C GLY A 44 2.55 7.08 1.03
N LEU A 45 1.51 6.51 0.41
CA LEU A 45 1.65 5.76 -0.84
C LEU A 45 1.85 6.70 -2.04
N GLN A 46 1.11 7.80 -2.11
CA GLN A 46 1.17 8.75 -3.24
C GLN A 46 2.55 9.38 -3.45
N VAL A 47 3.40 9.40 -2.42
CA VAL A 47 4.76 9.93 -2.52
C VAL A 47 5.78 8.92 -3.07
N LEU A 48 5.39 7.66 -3.30
CA LEU A 48 6.25 6.63 -3.87
C LEU A 48 6.37 6.79 -5.38
N ALA A 49 7.59 7.00 -5.89
CA ALA A 49 7.85 7.20 -7.31
C ALA A 49 7.50 6.00 -8.22
N SER A 50 7.35 4.81 -7.63
CA SER A 50 6.94 3.59 -8.31
C SER A 50 5.43 3.32 -8.23
N LEU A 51 4.64 4.16 -7.55
CA LEU A 51 3.21 3.93 -7.43
C LEU A 51 2.53 4.04 -8.79
N ASP A 52 1.86 2.96 -9.20
CA ASP A 52 1.07 2.90 -10.43
C ASP A 52 -0.43 3.06 -10.13
N SER A 53 -0.92 2.40 -9.08
CA SER A 53 -2.28 2.57 -8.56
C SER A 53 -2.41 2.15 -7.10
N CYS A 54 -3.43 2.64 -6.41
CA CYS A 54 -3.78 2.21 -5.06
C CYS A 54 -5.28 2.34 -4.82
N GLY A 55 -5.77 1.63 -3.81
CA GLY A 55 -7.14 1.77 -3.35
C GLY A 55 -7.41 0.96 -2.09
N ASP A 56 -8.67 0.96 -1.68
CA ASP A 56 -9.20 0.07 -0.67
C ASP A 56 -10.43 -0.67 -1.16
N ASP A 57 -10.67 -1.85 -0.62
CA ASP A 57 -11.88 -2.62 -0.81
C ASP A 57 -12.32 -3.34 0.47
N LEU A 58 -13.61 -3.70 0.50
CA LEU A 58 -14.18 -4.55 1.53
C LEU A 58 -13.91 -6.02 1.16
N ALA A 59 -13.19 -6.72 2.02
CA ALA A 59 -12.97 -8.16 1.96
C ALA A 59 -13.82 -8.86 3.03
N GLU A 60 -13.93 -10.19 2.91
CA GLU A 60 -14.75 -11.03 3.81
C GLU A 60 -14.26 -10.97 5.27
N ASP A 61 -12.98 -10.68 5.46
CA ASP A 61 -12.27 -10.62 6.74
C ASP A 61 -11.96 -9.18 7.23
N GLY A 62 -12.39 -8.15 6.49
CA GLY A 62 -12.24 -6.76 6.90
C GLY A 62 -11.99 -5.79 5.73
N ARG A 63 -11.46 -4.61 6.03
CA ARG A 63 -10.99 -3.68 4.99
C ARG A 63 -9.58 -4.05 4.55
N ARG A 64 -9.37 -3.98 3.24
CA ARG A 64 -8.09 -4.24 2.59
C ARG A 64 -7.62 -2.98 1.89
N LEU A 65 -6.36 -2.61 2.13
CA LEU A 65 -5.64 -1.57 1.41
C LEU A 65 -4.69 -2.24 0.42
N TRP A 66 -4.64 -1.73 -0.80
CA TRP A 66 -3.75 -2.28 -1.83
C TRP A 66 -3.02 -1.17 -2.59
N ALA A 67 -1.81 -1.49 -3.02
CA ALA A 67 -0.99 -0.64 -3.87
C ALA A 67 -0.27 -1.49 -4.91
N LEU A 68 -0.35 -1.05 -6.17
CA LEU A 68 0.43 -1.60 -7.27
C LEU A 68 1.62 -0.69 -7.53
N LEU A 69 2.81 -1.28 -7.51
CA LEU A 69 4.08 -0.60 -7.71
C LEU A 69 4.76 -1.14 -8.98
N ASP A 70 5.41 -0.26 -9.72
CA ASP A 70 6.43 -0.66 -10.70
C ASP A 70 7.64 -1.24 -9.96
N THR A 71 8.14 -2.39 -10.43
CA THR A 71 9.40 -2.99 -9.95
C THR A 71 10.63 -2.15 -10.31
N VAL A 72 10.51 -1.34 -11.37
CA VAL A 72 11.52 -0.36 -11.79
C VAL A 72 11.04 1.03 -11.36
N PRO A 73 11.74 1.69 -10.41
CA PRO A 73 11.37 3.04 -10.01
C PRO A 73 11.38 4.00 -11.21
N ARG A 74 10.27 4.69 -11.47
CA ARG A 74 10.25 5.74 -12.50
C ARG A 74 11.24 6.84 -12.09
N PRO A 75 12.07 7.37 -13.01
CA PRO A 75 12.95 8.47 -12.69
C PRO A 75 12.12 9.66 -12.18
N ARG A 76 12.44 10.15 -10.99
CA ARG A 76 11.75 11.27 -10.36
C ARG A 76 11.76 12.46 -11.33
N ARG A 77 10.58 12.89 -11.81
CA ARG A 77 10.46 14.04 -12.70
C ARG A 77 11.05 15.25 -11.98
N ALA A 78 12.09 15.87 -12.56
CA ALA A 78 12.69 17.07 -11.98
C ALA A 78 11.60 18.14 -11.85
N PRO A 79 11.57 18.90 -10.74
CA PRO A 79 10.64 20.02 -10.61
C PRO A 79 10.87 20.95 -11.81
N ARG A 80 9.79 21.27 -12.52
CA ARG A 80 9.83 22.18 -13.66
C ARG A 80 10.10 23.57 -13.06
N VAL A 81 11.32 24.07 -13.21
CA VAL A 81 11.65 25.46 -12.88
C VAL A 81 10.83 26.33 -13.84
N ALA A 82 9.99 27.19 -13.27
CA ALA A 82 9.18 28.17 -13.99
C ALA A 82 10.05 29.32 -14.51
#